data_AF-A0A9W8CQN6-F1
#
_entry.id   AF-A0A9W8CQN6-F1
#
_cell.length_a   1.000
_cell.length_b   1.000
_cell.length_c   1.000
_cell.angle_alpha   90.00
_cell.angle_beta   90.00
_cell.angle_gamma   90.00
#
_symmetry.space_group_name_H-M   'P 1'
#
loop_
_entity.id
_entity.type
_entity.pdbx_description
1 polymer ?
#
loop_
_entity_poly.entity_id
_entity_poly.type
_entity_poly.pdbx_seq_one_letter_code
_entity_poly.pdbx_strand_id
1 'polypeptide(L)'
;MDRAVKDAVALEVAPSFANVVAPLGTVANIIDAAINVASFLGSVAVAEEARNASTAAMDILSDYGIERDSRVDVYGAIRAVYTNKTEMDMLEPEDRRLVEKMELGYRRSGLLLPPEERKQLAIVKKQMSDLTSAFSRCLNEEDGKALFTRAELEGLPNDYFDGREIEVVDGVSKFVVTTKYPDNGPLMKYANLESTRKAMHIVSATRCSDNIPRLQELVALRLKAANMRGYSTHSEYVMENLMAKTPQAALAVEEDLLSMLTAPAKQELAELEALKRAD
;
A
#
# COMPACT_ATOMS: atom_id res chain seq x y z
N MET A 1 -13.66 17.25 -20.70
CA MET A 1 -14.45 17.98 -19.68
C MET A 1 -13.56 18.45 -18.54
N ASP A 2 -12.93 17.54 -17.78
CA ASP A 2 -12.04 17.90 -16.65
C ASP A 2 -10.90 18.85 -17.00
N ARG A 3 -10.14 18.58 -18.08
CA ARG A 3 -9.08 19.48 -18.54
C ARG A 3 -9.61 20.91 -18.78
N ALA A 4 -10.79 21.05 -19.40
CA ALA A 4 -11.39 22.36 -19.65
C ALA A 4 -11.82 23.08 -18.36
N VAL A 5 -12.37 22.35 -17.38
CA VAL A 5 -12.71 22.93 -16.06
C VAL A 5 -11.44 23.41 -15.36
N LYS A 6 -10.38 22.60 -15.36
CA LYS A 6 -9.09 22.95 -14.76
C LYS A 6 -8.42 24.14 -15.46
N ASP A 7 -8.50 24.21 -16.78
CA ASP A 7 -7.98 25.34 -17.56
C ASP A 7 -8.76 26.63 -17.25
N ALA A 8 -10.08 26.56 -17.10
CA ALA A 8 -10.89 27.72 -16.70
C ALA A 8 -10.53 28.18 -15.28
N VAL A 9 -10.49 27.26 -14.32
CA VAL A 9 -10.11 27.53 -12.92
C VAL A 9 -8.72 28.15 -12.80
N ALA A 10 -7.76 27.68 -13.59
CA ALA A 10 -6.40 28.20 -13.60
C ALA A 10 -6.29 29.66 -14.08
N LEU A 11 -7.31 30.17 -14.79
CA LEU A 11 -7.37 31.53 -15.33
C LEU A 11 -8.20 32.49 -14.46
N GLU A 12 -8.79 32.03 -13.36
CA GLU A 12 -9.62 32.84 -12.49
C GLU A 12 -8.81 33.97 -11.82
N VAL A 13 -9.22 35.22 -12.07
CA VAL A 13 -8.55 36.42 -11.54
C VAL A 13 -8.97 36.70 -10.09
N ALA A 14 -10.17 36.27 -9.70
CA ALA A 14 -10.67 36.32 -8.32
C ALA A 14 -11.10 34.91 -7.87
N PRO A 15 -10.15 34.04 -7.49
CA PRO A 15 -10.45 32.70 -7.02
C PRO A 15 -11.38 32.71 -5.81
N SER A 16 -12.42 31.90 -5.87
CA SER A 16 -13.41 31.68 -4.80
C SER A 16 -13.84 30.21 -4.77
N PHE A 17 -14.52 29.79 -3.72
CA PHE A 17 -15.11 28.45 -3.62
C PHE A 17 -16.02 28.15 -4.82
N ALA A 18 -16.86 29.11 -5.21
CA ALA A 18 -17.88 28.91 -6.24
C ALA A 18 -17.33 28.75 -7.66
N ASN A 19 -16.24 29.45 -8.00
CA ASN A 19 -15.63 29.39 -9.34
C ASN A 19 -14.39 28.48 -9.41
N VAL A 20 -13.80 28.06 -8.28
CA VAL A 20 -12.63 27.17 -8.25
C VAL A 20 -12.96 25.81 -7.66
N VAL A 21 -13.40 25.76 -6.41
CA VAL A 21 -13.48 24.50 -5.64
C VAL A 21 -14.70 23.68 -6.03
N ALA A 22 -15.88 24.31 -6.13
CA ALA A 22 -17.12 23.63 -6.48
C ALA A 22 -17.09 23.01 -7.90
N PRO A 23 -16.58 23.69 -8.95
CA PRO A 23 -16.43 23.09 -10.27
C PRO A 23 -15.45 21.92 -10.28
N LEU A 24 -14.32 22.03 -9.57
CA LEU A 24 -13.34 20.95 -9.43
C LEU A 24 -13.95 19.73 -8.73
N GLY A 25 -14.70 19.94 -7.65
CA GLY A 25 -15.40 18.86 -6.94
C GLY A 25 -16.47 18.18 -7.82
N THR A 26 -17.22 18.98 -8.57
CA THR A 26 -18.27 18.47 -9.49
C THR A 26 -17.67 17.59 -10.58
N VAL A 27 -16.60 18.06 -11.23
CA VAL A 27 -15.97 17.29 -12.31
C VAL A 27 -15.23 16.05 -11.80
N ALA A 28 -14.62 16.13 -10.60
CA ALA A 28 -14.01 14.98 -9.94
C ALA A 28 -15.04 13.87 -9.69
N ASN A 29 -16.23 14.20 -9.16
CA ASN A 29 -17.28 13.22 -8.91
C ASN A 29 -17.72 12.47 -10.19
N ILE A 30 -17.82 13.18 -11.32
CA ILE A 30 -18.20 12.56 -12.60
C ILE A 30 -17.09 11.62 -13.10
N ILE A 31 -15.83 12.04 -13.01
CA ILE A 31 -14.69 11.21 -13.42
C ILE A 31 -14.58 9.98 -12.54
N ASP A 32 -14.62 10.15 -11.22
CA ASP A 32 -14.43 9.05 -10.27
C ASP A 32 -15.50 7.98 -10.44
N ALA A 33 -16.76 8.37 -10.71
CA ALA A 33 -17.82 7.44 -11.07
C ALA A 33 -17.48 6.62 -12.34
N ALA A 34 -16.96 7.27 -13.39
CA ALA A 34 -16.56 6.59 -14.62
C ALA A 34 -15.34 5.67 -14.43
N ILE A 35 -14.34 6.12 -13.66
CA ILE A 35 -13.15 5.33 -13.32
C ILE A 35 -13.55 4.07 -12.55
N ASN A 36 -14.45 4.20 -11.57
CA ASN A 36 -14.91 3.07 -10.76
C ASN A 36 -15.60 1.99 -11.60
N VAL A 37 -16.46 2.39 -12.55
CA VAL A 37 -17.11 1.44 -13.46
C VAL A 37 -16.08 0.75 -14.35
N ALA A 38 -15.14 1.52 -14.92
CA ALA A 38 -14.11 0.97 -15.77
C ALA A 38 -13.21 -0.02 -15.02
N SER A 39 -12.73 0.35 -13.83
CA SER A 39 -11.80 -0.48 -13.03
C SER A 39 -12.45 -1.75 -12.49
N PHE A 40 -13.73 -1.68 -12.13
CA PHE A 40 -14.47 -2.82 -11.60
C PHE A 40 -14.54 -3.99 -12.59
N LEU A 41 -14.74 -3.69 -13.88
CA LEU A 41 -14.82 -4.71 -14.93
C LEU A 41 -13.53 -5.54 -15.03
N GLY A 42 -12.35 -4.94 -14.79
CA GLY A 42 -11.07 -5.64 -14.77
C GLY A 42 -11.00 -6.76 -13.74
N SER A 43 -11.72 -6.63 -12.64
CA SER A 43 -11.70 -7.59 -11.53
C SER A 43 -12.79 -8.66 -11.64
N VAL A 44 -13.96 -8.35 -12.20
CA VAL A 44 -15.13 -9.24 -12.11
C VAL A 44 -15.73 -9.70 -13.43
N ALA A 45 -15.37 -9.07 -14.56
CA ALA A 45 -16.00 -9.43 -15.83
C ALA A 45 -15.66 -10.88 -16.21
N VAL A 46 -16.66 -11.62 -16.68
CA VAL A 46 -16.49 -13.01 -17.15
C VAL A 46 -15.67 -13.03 -18.45
N ALA A 47 -15.96 -12.10 -19.36
CA ALA A 47 -15.26 -11.97 -20.64
C ALA A 47 -13.82 -11.45 -20.42
N GLU A 48 -12.84 -12.14 -21.03
CA GLU A 48 -11.43 -11.77 -20.94
C GLU A 48 -11.15 -10.44 -21.65
N GLU A 49 -11.80 -10.20 -22.78
CA GLU A 49 -11.67 -8.99 -23.58
C GLU A 49 -12.11 -7.75 -22.77
N ALA A 50 -13.16 -7.88 -21.97
CA ALA A 50 -13.62 -6.81 -21.08
C ALA A 50 -12.61 -6.51 -19.96
N ARG A 51 -11.96 -7.55 -19.40
CA ARG A 51 -10.90 -7.36 -18.40
C ARG A 51 -9.67 -6.69 -19.02
N ASN A 52 -9.25 -7.13 -20.20
CA ASN A 52 -8.10 -6.55 -20.91
C ASN A 52 -8.36 -5.10 -21.30
N ALA A 53 -9.56 -4.77 -21.79
CA ALA A 53 -9.96 -3.40 -22.09
C ALA A 53 -9.98 -2.51 -20.82
N SER A 54 -10.46 -3.05 -19.69
CA SER A 54 -10.39 -2.35 -18.39
C SER A 54 -8.94 -2.04 -18.00
N THR A 55 -8.03 -3.01 -18.07
CA THR A 55 -6.61 -2.80 -17.74
C THR A 55 -5.99 -1.72 -18.61
N ALA A 56 -6.21 -1.77 -19.93
CA ALA A 56 -5.71 -0.75 -20.85
C ALA A 56 -6.29 0.64 -20.54
N ALA A 57 -7.57 0.72 -20.15
CA ALA A 57 -8.18 1.97 -19.71
C ALA A 57 -7.56 2.51 -18.42
N MET A 58 -7.19 1.63 -17.47
CA MET A 58 -6.52 2.03 -16.22
C MET A 58 -5.14 2.62 -16.47
N ASP A 59 -4.38 2.10 -17.44
CA ASP A 59 -3.08 2.66 -17.82
C ASP A 59 -3.22 4.10 -18.32
N ILE A 60 -4.19 4.34 -19.22
CA ILE A 60 -4.49 5.68 -19.75
C ILE A 60 -4.94 6.63 -18.62
N LEU A 61 -5.81 6.15 -17.73
CA LEU A 61 -6.33 6.94 -16.61
C LEU A 61 -5.24 7.25 -15.57
N SER A 62 -4.27 6.37 -15.39
CA SER A 62 -3.10 6.59 -14.54
C SER A 62 -2.25 7.75 -15.07
N ASP A 63 -1.92 7.73 -16.37
CA ASP A 63 -1.18 8.82 -17.01
C ASP A 63 -1.92 10.16 -16.92
N TYR A 64 -3.23 10.13 -17.17
CA TYR A 64 -4.08 11.31 -17.02
C TYR A 64 -4.12 11.82 -15.57
N GLY A 65 -4.21 10.92 -14.59
CA GLY A 65 -4.19 11.26 -13.16
C GLY A 65 -2.90 12.01 -12.77
N ILE A 66 -1.76 11.55 -13.28
CA ILE A 66 -0.46 12.22 -13.06
C ILE A 66 -0.47 13.64 -13.67
N GLU A 67 -0.92 13.79 -14.91
CA GLU A 67 -1.06 15.11 -15.56
C GLU A 67 -1.95 16.03 -14.71
N ARG A 68 -3.15 15.55 -14.36
CA ARG A 68 -4.19 16.26 -13.61
C ARG A 68 -3.70 16.76 -12.24
N ASP A 69 -2.95 15.93 -11.53
CA ASP A 69 -2.48 16.20 -10.17
C ASP A 69 -1.18 17.02 -10.16
N SER A 70 -0.53 17.20 -11.32
CA SER A 70 0.71 17.98 -11.49
C SER A 70 0.49 19.47 -11.81
N ARG A 71 -0.77 19.91 -11.96
CA ARG A 71 -1.18 21.27 -12.35
C ARG A 71 -0.92 22.31 -11.25
N VAL A 72 0.22 22.99 -11.36
CA VAL A 72 0.68 24.05 -10.42
C VAL A 72 -0.23 25.28 -10.44
N ASP A 73 -0.75 25.62 -11.62
CA ASP A 73 -1.69 26.70 -11.86
C ASP A 73 -3.03 26.49 -11.15
N VAL A 74 -3.62 25.29 -11.28
CA VAL A 74 -4.85 24.90 -10.55
C VAL A 74 -4.63 24.95 -9.05
N TYR A 75 -3.47 24.47 -8.58
CA TYR A 75 -3.13 24.56 -7.17
C TYR A 75 -3.00 26.01 -6.69
N GLY A 76 -2.44 26.90 -7.51
CA GLY A 76 -2.39 28.34 -7.22
C GLY A 76 -3.79 28.91 -6.95
N ALA A 77 -4.78 28.56 -7.77
CA ALA A 77 -6.17 28.98 -7.59
C ALA A 77 -6.78 28.43 -6.28
N ILE A 78 -6.62 27.13 -5.99
CA ILE A 78 -7.11 26.53 -4.74
C ILE A 78 -6.46 27.18 -3.51
N ARG A 79 -5.15 27.45 -3.58
CA ARG A 79 -4.41 28.07 -2.49
C ARG A 79 -4.87 29.50 -2.23
N ALA A 80 -5.22 30.26 -3.28
CA ALA A 80 -5.79 31.59 -3.13
C ALA A 80 -7.08 31.54 -2.31
N VAL A 81 -7.99 30.61 -2.60
CA VAL A 81 -9.22 30.36 -1.81
C VAL A 81 -8.88 29.98 -0.36
N TYR A 82 -8.00 29.01 -0.16
CA TYR A 82 -7.61 28.53 1.17
C TYR A 82 -7.00 29.62 2.06
N THR A 83 -6.20 30.53 1.49
CA THR A 83 -5.56 31.61 2.25
C THR A 83 -6.47 32.82 2.49
N ASN A 84 -7.61 32.90 1.80
CA ASN A 84 -8.61 33.93 1.99
C ASN A 84 -9.45 33.64 3.25
N LYS A 85 -9.01 34.15 4.41
CA LYS A 85 -9.68 33.92 5.70
C LYS A 85 -11.15 34.32 5.69
N THR A 86 -11.48 35.49 5.11
CA THR A 86 -12.86 35.98 5.06
C THR A 86 -13.76 35.00 4.33
N GLU A 87 -13.30 34.46 3.20
CA GLU A 87 -14.04 33.47 2.45
C GLU A 87 -14.14 32.15 3.19
N MET A 88 -13.02 31.61 3.69
CA MET A 88 -13.01 30.39 4.48
C MET A 88 -13.97 30.47 5.66
N ASP A 89 -14.06 31.62 6.32
CA ASP A 89 -14.93 31.84 7.47
C ASP A 89 -16.43 31.87 7.13
N MET A 90 -16.78 32.18 5.90
CA MET A 90 -18.16 32.16 5.39
C MET A 90 -18.60 30.80 4.86
N LEU A 91 -17.68 29.84 4.65
CA LEU A 91 -18.01 28.51 4.14
C LEU A 91 -18.67 27.64 5.21
N GLU A 92 -19.64 26.86 4.76
CA GLU A 92 -20.21 25.76 5.54
C GLU A 92 -19.11 24.75 5.92
N PRO A 93 -19.29 23.98 7.02
CA PRO A 93 -18.25 23.08 7.52
C PRO A 93 -17.72 22.07 6.50
N GLU A 94 -18.60 21.52 5.65
CA GLU A 94 -18.23 20.55 4.62
C GLU A 94 -17.44 21.21 3.47
N ASP A 95 -17.89 22.37 3.01
CA ASP A 95 -17.22 23.14 1.96
C ASP A 95 -15.83 23.58 2.41
N ARG A 96 -15.71 24.09 3.64
CA ARG A 96 -14.41 24.43 4.24
C ARG A 96 -13.47 23.22 4.25
N ARG A 97 -13.99 22.07 4.69
CA ARG A 97 -13.23 20.82 4.73
C ARG A 97 -12.80 20.35 3.34
N LEU A 98 -13.62 20.57 2.31
CA LEU A 98 -13.26 20.27 0.93
C LEU A 98 -12.06 21.12 0.48
N VAL A 99 -12.07 22.44 0.75
CA VAL A 99 -10.93 23.32 0.45
C VAL A 99 -9.66 22.84 1.18
N GLU A 100 -9.76 22.58 2.47
CA GLU A 100 -8.64 22.08 3.29
C GLU A 100 -8.07 20.77 2.74
N LYS A 101 -8.92 19.84 2.30
CA LYS A 101 -8.51 18.55 1.75
C LYS A 101 -7.85 18.69 0.38
N MET A 102 -8.38 19.55 -0.49
CA MET A 102 -7.76 19.83 -1.78
C MET A 102 -6.39 20.51 -1.61
N GLU A 103 -6.29 21.53 -0.76
CA GLU A 103 -5.02 22.20 -0.46
C GLU A 103 -3.99 21.22 0.08
N LEU A 104 -4.39 20.43 1.09
CA LEU A 104 -3.53 19.43 1.72
C LEU A 104 -2.98 18.44 0.68
N GLY A 105 -3.84 17.94 -0.22
CA GLY A 105 -3.43 17.02 -1.28
C GLY A 105 -2.35 17.59 -2.19
N TYR A 106 -2.56 18.82 -2.69
CA TYR A 106 -1.62 19.49 -3.58
C TYR A 106 -0.33 19.95 -2.87
N ARG A 107 -0.41 20.42 -1.62
CA ARG A 107 0.77 20.77 -0.83
C ARG A 107 1.67 19.56 -0.62
N ARG A 108 1.08 18.42 -0.25
CA ARG A 108 1.77 17.16 0.03
C ARG A 108 2.36 16.50 -1.22
N SER A 109 1.79 16.76 -2.39
CA SER A 109 2.34 16.26 -3.65
C SER A 109 3.67 16.93 -4.02
N GLY A 110 3.96 18.10 -3.43
CA GLY A 110 5.21 18.85 -3.60
C GLY A 110 5.12 19.96 -4.66
N LEU A 111 3.91 20.39 -5.05
CA LEU A 111 3.77 21.42 -6.10
C LEU A 111 4.30 22.81 -5.70
N LEU A 112 4.46 23.08 -4.39
CA LEU A 112 5.08 24.31 -3.88
C LEU A 112 6.59 24.37 -4.11
N LEU A 113 7.25 23.24 -4.38
CA LEU A 113 8.69 23.22 -4.56
C LEU A 113 9.08 23.96 -5.85
N PRO A 114 10.27 24.59 -5.90
CA PRO A 114 10.82 25.12 -7.14
C PRO A 114 10.80 24.08 -8.28
N PRO A 115 10.70 24.49 -9.55
CA PRO A 115 10.61 23.56 -10.68
C PRO A 115 11.70 22.47 -10.70
N GLU A 116 12.95 22.82 -10.36
CA GLU A 116 14.05 21.86 -10.31
C GLU A 116 13.90 20.86 -9.16
N GLU A 117 13.48 21.31 -7.98
CA GLU A 117 13.21 20.41 -6.84
C GLU A 117 12.02 19.48 -7.12
N ARG A 118 11.00 19.93 -7.84
CA ARG A 118 9.90 19.07 -8.30
C ARG A 118 10.38 17.97 -9.25
N LYS A 119 11.28 18.29 -10.18
CA LYS A 119 11.89 17.28 -11.07
C LYS A 119 12.67 16.24 -10.25
N GLN A 120 13.46 16.69 -9.27
CA GLN A 120 14.18 15.79 -8.38
C GLN A 120 13.22 14.91 -7.55
N LEU A 121 12.13 15.48 -7.04
CA LEU A 121 11.12 14.72 -6.30
C LEU A 121 10.42 13.69 -7.19
N ALA A 122 10.16 14.01 -8.46
CA ALA A 122 9.59 13.08 -9.43
C ALA A 122 10.54 11.90 -9.70
N ILE A 123 11.84 12.15 -9.85
CA ILE A 123 12.86 11.10 -10.01
C ILE A 123 12.86 10.19 -8.77
N VAL A 124 12.89 10.76 -7.57
CA VAL A 124 12.86 9.98 -6.31
C VAL A 124 11.58 9.16 -6.19
N LYS A 125 10.41 9.73 -6.52
CA LYS A 125 9.13 9.01 -6.53
C LYS A 125 9.13 7.84 -7.52
N LYS A 126 9.72 8.04 -8.71
CA LYS A 126 9.85 6.97 -9.71
C LYS A 126 10.71 5.82 -9.18
N GLN A 127 11.89 6.12 -8.63
CA GLN A 127 12.76 5.11 -8.01
C GLN A 127 12.05 4.34 -6.89
N MET A 128 11.30 5.05 -6.03
CA MET A 128 10.48 4.41 -4.99
C MET A 128 9.41 3.46 -5.56
N SER A 129 8.76 3.87 -6.66
CA SER A 129 7.76 3.05 -7.36
C SER A 129 8.37 1.80 -7.96
N ASP A 130 9.52 1.94 -8.62
CA ASP A 130 10.27 0.83 -9.23
C ASP A 130 10.71 -0.17 -8.15
N LEU A 131 11.27 0.31 -7.03
CA LEU A 131 11.66 -0.54 -5.90
C LEU A 131 10.48 -1.25 -5.24
N THR A 132 9.35 -0.56 -5.06
CA THR A 132 8.13 -1.16 -4.47
C THR A 132 7.57 -2.26 -5.39
N SER A 133 7.61 -2.04 -6.70
CA SER A 133 7.19 -3.01 -7.71
C SER A 133 8.12 -4.22 -7.74
N ALA A 134 9.44 -4.00 -7.71
CA ALA A 134 10.43 -5.08 -7.64
C ALA A 134 10.31 -5.89 -6.34
N PHE A 135 10.10 -5.22 -5.21
CA PHE A 135 9.89 -5.86 -3.91
C PHE A 135 8.68 -6.81 -3.92
N SER A 136 7.55 -6.31 -4.43
CA SER A 136 6.30 -7.07 -4.52
C SER A 136 6.41 -8.22 -5.51
N ARG A 137 7.05 -7.99 -6.66
CA ARG A 137 7.30 -9.01 -7.67
C ARG A 137 8.10 -10.18 -7.12
N CYS A 138 9.17 -9.91 -6.37
CA CYS A 138 9.94 -10.97 -5.73
C CYS A 138 9.05 -11.88 -4.87
N LEU A 139 8.18 -11.29 -4.02
CA LEU A 139 7.29 -12.08 -3.14
C LEU A 139 6.23 -12.87 -3.91
N ASN A 140 5.78 -12.36 -5.06
CA ASN A 140 4.80 -13.04 -5.89
C ASN A 140 5.43 -14.20 -6.67
N GLU A 141 6.60 -13.96 -7.28
CA GLU A 141 7.30 -14.88 -8.17
C GLU A 141 8.22 -15.87 -7.45
N GLU A 142 8.48 -15.71 -6.16
CA GLU A 142 9.28 -16.68 -5.40
C GLU A 142 8.65 -18.08 -5.43
N ASP A 143 9.50 -19.08 -5.61
CA ASP A 143 9.19 -20.50 -5.77
C ASP A 143 9.74 -21.34 -4.62
N GLY A 144 9.88 -20.73 -3.43
CA GLY A 144 10.41 -21.40 -2.26
C GLY A 144 9.64 -22.69 -1.96
N LYS A 145 10.38 -23.80 -1.87
CA LYS A 145 9.81 -25.12 -1.60
C LYS A 145 10.68 -25.94 -0.68
N ALA A 146 10.05 -26.85 0.05
CA ALA A 146 10.69 -27.89 0.83
C ALA A 146 10.09 -29.25 0.48
N LEU A 147 10.90 -30.30 0.58
CA LEU A 147 10.50 -31.67 0.23
C LEU A 147 10.38 -32.51 1.48
N PHE A 148 9.22 -33.13 1.67
CA PHE A 148 8.93 -33.96 2.83
C PHE A 148 8.33 -35.31 2.41
N THR A 149 8.75 -36.38 3.05
CA THR A 149 8.09 -37.68 2.96
C THR A 149 6.69 -37.64 3.58
N ARG A 150 5.84 -38.63 3.29
CA ARG A 150 4.53 -38.77 3.94
C ARG A 150 4.66 -38.85 5.47
N ALA A 151 5.69 -39.51 5.97
CA ALA A 151 5.96 -39.65 7.40
C ALA A 151 6.36 -38.31 8.03
N GLU A 152 7.18 -37.51 7.33
CA GLU A 152 7.54 -36.16 7.78
C GLU A 152 6.35 -35.19 7.84
N LEU A 153 5.24 -35.52 7.14
CA LEU A 153 3.99 -34.75 7.10
C LEU A 153 2.88 -35.34 7.99
N GLU A 154 3.25 -36.13 9.01
CA GLU A 154 2.29 -36.68 9.97
C GLU A 154 1.47 -35.56 10.65
N GLY A 155 0.17 -35.81 10.85
CA GLY A 155 -0.79 -34.88 11.46
C GLY A 155 -1.61 -34.08 10.44
N LEU A 156 -1.14 -33.96 9.19
CA LEU A 156 -1.89 -33.31 8.12
C LEU A 156 -3.11 -34.15 7.68
N PRO A 157 -4.26 -33.51 7.38
CA PRO A 157 -5.46 -34.21 6.93
C PRO A 157 -5.25 -34.83 5.55
N ASN A 158 -6.02 -35.87 5.20
CA ASN A 158 -5.77 -36.64 3.97
C ASN A 158 -5.98 -35.83 2.69
N ASP A 159 -6.96 -34.92 2.68
CA ASP A 159 -7.25 -33.99 1.59
C ASP A 159 -6.07 -33.05 1.29
N TYR A 160 -5.19 -32.80 2.27
CA TYR A 160 -3.96 -32.06 2.04
C TYR A 160 -3.14 -32.69 0.93
N PHE A 161 -3.12 -34.02 0.79
CA PHE A 161 -2.22 -34.70 -0.15
C PHE A 161 -2.78 -34.85 -1.57
N ASP A 162 -4.05 -34.53 -1.77
CA ASP A 162 -4.74 -34.75 -3.04
C ASP A 162 -4.21 -33.80 -4.13
N GLY A 163 -3.75 -34.38 -5.24
CA GLY A 163 -3.27 -33.62 -6.40
C GLY A 163 -1.94 -32.86 -6.19
N ARG A 164 -1.24 -33.07 -5.07
CA ARG A 164 0.07 -32.44 -4.81
C ARG A 164 1.18 -33.03 -5.68
N GLU A 165 2.13 -32.17 -6.03
CA GLU A 165 3.35 -32.57 -6.73
C GLU A 165 4.25 -33.44 -5.83
N ILE A 166 4.86 -34.46 -6.45
CA ILE A 166 5.79 -35.38 -5.81
C ILE A 166 7.09 -35.40 -6.60
N GLU A 167 8.21 -35.28 -5.90
CA GLU A 167 9.55 -35.44 -6.44
C GLU A 167 10.22 -36.69 -5.86
N VAL A 168 11.03 -37.38 -6.66
CA VAL A 168 11.83 -38.53 -6.20
C VAL A 168 13.26 -38.07 -5.96
N VAL A 169 13.69 -38.10 -4.70
CA VAL A 169 15.06 -37.75 -4.29
C VAL A 169 15.68 -38.96 -3.63
N ASP A 170 16.83 -39.42 -4.14
CA ASP A 170 17.53 -40.61 -3.67
C ASP A 170 16.65 -41.88 -3.62
N GLY A 171 15.73 -42.02 -4.58
CA GLY A 171 14.78 -43.14 -4.64
C GLY A 171 13.58 -43.02 -3.69
N VAL A 172 13.45 -41.90 -2.97
CA VAL A 172 12.35 -41.66 -2.02
C VAL A 172 11.39 -40.62 -2.60
N SER A 173 10.09 -40.97 -2.64
CA SER A 173 9.02 -40.04 -3.03
C SER A 173 8.76 -39.02 -1.91
N LYS A 174 8.86 -37.74 -2.24
CA LYS A 174 8.62 -36.62 -1.33
C LYS A 174 7.59 -35.66 -1.92
N PHE A 175 6.66 -35.21 -1.10
CA PHE A 175 5.72 -34.15 -1.44
C PHE A 175 6.45 -32.81 -1.53
N VAL A 176 6.15 -32.07 -2.58
CA VAL A 176 6.56 -30.68 -2.71
C VAL A 176 5.62 -29.82 -1.86
N VAL A 177 6.19 -29.06 -0.93
CA VAL A 177 5.45 -28.08 -0.13
C VAL A 177 6.00 -26.69 -0.42
N THR A 178 5.15 -25.81 -0.95
CA THR A 178 5.54 -24.44 -1.27
C THR A 178 5.39 -23.51 -0.07
N THR A 179 6.03 -22.35 -0.15
CA THR A 179 5.90 -21.23 0.81
C THR A 179 4.59 -20.45 0.66
N LYS A 180 3.75 -20.79 -0.34
CA LYS A 180 2.44 -20.17 -0.53
C LYS A 180 1.50 -20.56 0.60
N TYR A 181 0.59 -19.65 0.96
CA TYR A 181 -0.27 -19.80 2.14
C TYR A 181 -1.10 -21.09 2.15
N PRO A 182 -1.69 -21.56 1.03
CA PRO A 182 -2.45 -22.82 1.01
C PRO A 182 -1.62 -24.07 1.36
N ASP A 183 -0.29 -24.00 1.24
CA ASP A 183 0.62 -25.10 1.55
C ASP A 183 1.23 -24.95 2.94
N ASN A 184 1.87 -23.80 3.18
CA ASN A 184 2.58 -23.52 4.41
C ASN A 184 1.62 -23.38 5.62
N GLY A 185 0.44 -22.79 5.43
CA GLY A 185 -0.52 -22.56 6.51
C GLY A 185 -0.99 -23.86 7.19
N PRO A 186 -1.53 -24.84 6.43
CA PRO A 186 -1.89 -26.14 6.98
C PRO A 186 -0.71 -26.90 7.58
N LEU A 187 0.47 -26.88 6.95
CA LEU A 187 1.66 -27.53 7.49
C LEU A 187 2.02 -26.97 8.87
N MET A 188 2.09 -25.65 9.02
CA MET A 188 2.46 -25.03 10.30
C MET A 188 1.43 -25.29 11.40
N LYS A 189 0.17 -25.54 11.02
CA LYS A 189 -0.93 -25.79 11.96
C LYS A 189 -1.06 -27.26 12.39
N TYR A 190 -0.87 -28.20 11.46
CA TYR A 190 -1.24 -29.60 11.66
C TYR A 190 -0.07 -30.59 11.63
N ALA A 191 1.11 -30.21 11.11
CA ALA A 191 2.24 -31.14 11.12
C ALA A 191 2.71 -31.38 12.55
N ASN A 192 2.80 -32.65 12.98
CA ASN A 192 3.20 -33.04 14.33
C ASN A 192 4.70 -32.85 14.56
N LEU A 193 5.52 -33.12 13.53
CA LEU A 193 6.97 -33.12 13.65
C LEU A 193 7.54 -31.69 13.70
N GLU A 194 8.28 -31.38 14.77
CA GLU A 194 8.95 -30.09 14.95
C GLU A 194 9.95 -29.80 13.83
N SER A 195 10.72 -30.81 13.40
CA SER A 195 11.70 -30.67 12.32
C SER A 195 11.07 -30.21 11.02
N THR A 196 9.89 -30.74 10.68
CA THR A 196 9.11 -30.35 9.50
C THR A 196 8.66 -28.90 9.58
N ARG A 197 8.01 -28.50 10.70
CA ARG A 197 7.58 -27.11 10.92
C ARG A 197 8.77 -26.15 10.87
N LYS A 198 9.89 -26.52 11.50
CA LYS A 198 11.12 -25.71 11.53
C LYS A 198 11.73 -25.54 10.14
N ALA A 199 11.87 -26.62 9.38
CA ALA A 199 12.42 -26.58 8.03
C ALA A 199 11.57 -25.68 7.12
N MET A 200 10.25 -25.85 7.15
CA MET A 200 9.34 -25.03 6.36
C MET A 200 9.34 -23.56 6.80
N HIS A 201 9.38 -23.30 8.11
CA HIS A 201 9.48 -21.95 8.66
C HIS A 201 10.75 -21.24 8.17
N ILE A 202 11.90 -21.90 8.20
CA ILE A 202 13.17 -21.32 7.72
C ILE A 202 13.06 -20.97 6.25
N VAL A 203 12.58 -21.89 5.40
CA VAL A 203 12.40 -21.62 3.96
C VAL A 203 11.45 -20.44 3.73
N SER A 204 10.33 -20.37 4.45
CA SER A 204 9.36 -19.28 4.34
C SER A 204 9.90 -17.93 4.85
N ALA A 205 10.71 -17.94 5.91
CA ALA A 205 11.21 -16.73 6.57
C ALA A 205 12.42 -16.11 5.87
N THR A 206 13.15 -16.88 5.04
CA THR A 206 14.33 -16.42 4.31
C THR A 206 14.07 -16.09 2.84
N ARG A 207 12.81 -16.10 2.41
CA ARG A 207 12.41 -15.73 1.05
C ARG A 207 12.87 -14.33 0.69
N CYS A 208 13.20 -14.13 -0.59
CA CYS A 208 13.48 -12.82 -1.15
C CYS A 208 14.57 -12.06 -0.38
N SER A 209 15.73 -12.68 -0.13
CA SER A 209 16.88 -11.98 0.46
C SER A 209 17.28 -10.73 -0.33
N ASP A 210 17.07 -10.72 -1.65
CA ASP A 210 17.23 -9.56 -2.53
C ASP A 210 16.35 -8.35 -2.15
N ASN A 211 15.28 -8.55 -1.38
CA ASN A 211 14.43 -7.46 -0.89
C ASN A 211 15.08 -6.68 0.26
N ILE A 212 16.10 -7.22 0.94
CA ILE A 212 16.83 -6.51 2.00
C ILE A 212 17.47 -5.22 1.48
N PRO A 213 18.33 -5.23 0.44
CA PRO A 213 18.91 -3.99 -0.10
C PRO A 213 17.86 -3.07 -0.72
N ARG A 214 16.81 -3.62 -1.36
CA ARG A 214 15.70 -2.81 -1.91
C ARG A 214 14.97 -2.03 -0.82
N LEU A 215 14.73 -2.66 0.34
CA LEU A 215 14.07 -2.03 1.48
C LEU A 215 14.97 -0.93 2.09
N GLN A 216 16.26 -1.18 2.22
CA GLN A 216 17.22 -0.18 2.71
C GLN A 216 17.23 1.07 1.82
N GLU A 217 17.30 0.89 0.50
CA GLU A 217 17.23 1.99 -0.46
C GLU A 217 15.88 2.71 -0.39
N LEU A 218 14.77 1.97 -0.32
CA LEU A 218 13.43 2.53 -0.22
C LEU A 218 13.24 3.39 1.04
N VAL A 219 13.80 2.97 2.19
CA VAL A 219 13.77 3.75 3.44
C VAL A 219 14.54 5.07 3.26
N ALA A 220 15.74 5.03 2.67
CA ALA A 220 16.53 6.23 2.41
C ALA A 220 15.82 7.20 1.44
N LEU A 221 15.22 6.69 0.36
CA LEU A 221 14.46 7.50 -0.60
C LEU A 221 13.20 8.10 0.03
N ARG A 222 12.50 7.36 0.89
CA ARG A 222 11.32 7.87 1.64
C ARG A 222 11.69 9.03 2.56
N LEU A 223 12.83 8.94 3.26
CA LEU A 223 13.35 10.03 4.07
C LEU A 223 13.72 11.24 3.20
N LYS A 224 14.48 11.03 2.11
CA LYS A 224 14.83 12.10 1.16
C LYS A 224 13.59 12.80 0.63
N ALA A 225 12.59 12.06 0.17
CA ALA A 225 11.33 12.62 -0.35
C ALA A 225 10.54 13.39 0.72
N ALA A 226 10.58 12.96 1.99
CA ALA A 226 9.94 13.68 3.09
C ALA A 226 10.65 15.01 3.39
N ASN A 227 11.99 14.99 3.50
CA ASN A 227 12.81 16.16 3.74
C ASN A 227 12.66 17.21 2.64
N MET A 228 12.63 16.78 1.37
CA MET A 228 12.37 17.67 0.23
C MET A 228 11.03 18.42 0.35
N ARG A 229 10.06 17.88 1.09
CA ARG A 229 8.73 18.48 1.28
C ARG A 229 8.58 19.16 2.65
N GLY A 230 9.67 19.30 3.41
CA GLY A 230 9.69 19.99 4.70
C GLY A 230 9.29 19.14 5.91
N TYR A 231 9.23 17.82 5.79
CA TYR A 231 8.99 16.90 6.92
C TYR A 231 10.31 16.30 7.39
N SER A 232 10.48 16.11 8.70
CA SER A 232 11.72 15.57 9.27
C SER A 232 11.86 14.07 9.05
N THR A 233 10.73 13.37 8.93
CA THR A 233 10.67 11.93 8.70
C THR A 233 9.56 11.55 7.72
N HIS A 234 9.67 10.37 7.12
CA HIS A 234 8.58 9.83 6.30
C HIS A 234 7.30 9.62 7.12
N SER A 235 7.42 9.23 8.38
CA SER A 235 6.27 9.00 9.27
C SER A 235 5.52 10.30 9.56
N GLU A 236 6.20 11.44 9.77
CA GLU A 236 5.54 12.74 9.88
C GLU A 236 4.75 13.08 8.62
N TYR A 237 5.35 12.86 7.44
CA TYR A 237 4.65 13.01 6.17
C TYR A 237 3.41 12.12 6.10
N VAL A 238 3.48 10.84 6.46
CA VAL A 238 2.31 9.94 6.38
C VAL A 238 1.23 10.34 7.39
N MET A 239 1.60 10.62 8.64
CA MET A 239 0.69 10.81 9.76
C MET A 239 -0.15 12.10 9.67
N GLU A 240 0.32 13.15 9.00
CA GLU A 240 -0.42 14.42 8.85
C GLU A 240 -1.85 14.22 8.30
N ASN A 241 -2.02 13.27 7.37
CA ASN A 241 -3.33 12.96 6.77
C ASN A 241 -4.11 11.85 7.50
N LEU A 242 -3.53 11.24 8.55
CA LEU A 242 -4.16 10.19 9.33
C LEU A 242 -4.84 10.76 10.59
N MET A 243 -5.59 9.91 11.29
CA MET A 243 -6.25 10.28 12.55
C MET A 243 -5.23 10.52 13.68
N ALA A 244 -4.15 9.75 13.73
CA ALA A 244 -3.11 9.88 14.76
C ALA A 244 -2.36 11.22 14.71
N LYS A 245 -2.32 11.90 13.54
CA LYS A 245 -1.65 13.18 13.27
C LYS A 245 -0.13 13.18 13.39
N THR A 246 0.44 12.49 14.39
CA THR A 246 1.88 12.47 14.64
C THR A 246 2.38 11.04 14.85
N PRO A 247 3.65 10.77 14.55
CA PRO A 247 4.27 9.48 14.89
C PRO A 247 4.20 9.17 16.39
N GLN A 248 4.35 10.17 17.25
CA GLN A 248 4.32 10.01 18.71
C GLN A 248 2.95 9.56 19.21
N ALA A 249 1.86 10.09 18.64
CA ALA A 249 0.53 9.65 19.00
C ALA A 249 0.25 8.20 18.58
N ALA A 250 0.77 7.78 17.41
CA ALA A 250 0.67 6.38 16.98
C ALA A 250 1.47 5.45 17.92
N LEU A 251 2.71 5.82 18.26
CA LEU A 251 3.55 5.06 19.20
C LEU A 251 2.92 4.97 20.58
N ALA A 252 2.29 6.03 21.09
CA ALA A 252 1.61 5.99 22.39
C ALA A 252 0.48 4.97 22.42
N VAL A 253 -0.27 4.79 21.32
CA VAL A 253 -1.30 3.75 21.21
C VAL A 253 -0.68 2.35 21.19
N GLU A 254 0.42 2.16 20.45
CA GLU A 254 1.14 0.88 20.41
C GLU A 254 1.73 0.51 21.78
N GLU A 255 2.28 1.50 22.50
CA GLU A 255 2.85 1.32 23.85
C GLU A 255 1.76 0.98 24.89
N ASP A 256 0.60 1.64 24.83
CA ASP A 256 -0.54 1.32 25.70
C ASP A 256 -1.04 -0.11 25.46
N LEU A 257 -1.22 -0.51 24.19
CA LEU A 257 -1.58 -1.87 23.80
C LEU A 257 -0.53 -2.89 24.28
N LEU A 258 0.76 -2.59 24.10
CA LEU A 258 1.83 -3.47 24.57
C LEU A 258 1.74 -3.66 26.09
N SER A 259 1.50 -2.59 26.85
CA SER A 259 1.37 -2.66 28.31
C SER A 259 0.20 -3.54 28.75
N MET A 260 -0.94 -3.45 28.07
CA MET A 260 -2.15 -4.23 28.35
C MET A 260 -1.99 -5.71 28.00
N LEU A 261 -1.32 -6.00 26.88
CA LEU A 261 -1.24 -7.35 26.32
C LEU A 261 -0.03 -8.15 26.84
N THR A 262 0.97 -7.51 27.44
CA THR A 262 2.20 -8.19 27.90
C THR A 262 1.91 -9.29 28.92
N ALA A 263 1.05 -9.05 29.92
CA ALA A 263 0.76 -10.05 30.94
C ALA A 263 -0.06 -11.24 30.40
N PRO A 264 -1.19 -11.03 29.67
CA PRO A 264 -1.91 -12.11 28.99
C PRO A 264 -1.02 -12.92 28.04
N ALA A 265 -0.20 -12.26 27.21
CA ALA A 265 0.68 -12.94 26.27
C ALA A 265 1.70 -13.86 26.97
N LYS A 266 2.20 -13.48 28.15
CA LYS A 266 3.08 -14.33 28.96
C LYS A 266 2.34 -15.55 29.53
N GLN A 267 1.07 -15.41 29.89
CA GLN A 267 0.24 -16.53 30.35
C GLN A 267 -0.02 -17.52 29.21
N GLU A 268 -0.46 -17.02 28.06
CA GLU A 268 -0.67 -17.85 26.85
C GLU A 268 0.62 -18.56 26.42
N LEU A 269 1.77 -17.87 26.45
CA LEU A 269 3.06 -18.51 26.15
C LEU A 269 3.39 -19.63 27.15
N ALA A 270 3.15 -19.42 28.44
CA ALA A 270 3.37 -20.46 29.45
C ALA A 270 2.46 -21.68 29.27
N GLU A 271 1.21 -21.47 28.84
CA GLU A 271 0.28 -22.54 28.47
C GLU A 271 0.79 -23.33 27.25
N LEU A 272 1.21 -22.63 26.19
CA LEU A 272 1.78 -23.26 24.99
C LEU A 272 3.05 -24.05 25.30
N GLU A 273 3.92 -23.52 26.16
CA GLU A 273 5.11 -24.24 26.62
C GLU A 273 4.77 -25.48 27.45
N ALA A 274 3.74 -25.41 28.29
CA ALA A 274 3.29 -26.56 29.07
C ALA A 274 2.73 -27.66 28.18
N LEU A 275 1.94 -27.30 27.16
CA LEU A 275 1.48 -28.23 26.13
C LEU A 275 2.64 -28.88 25.39
N LYS A 276 3.63 -28.08 24.95
CA LYS A 276 4.83 -28.60 24.27
C LYS A 276 5.68 -29.52 25.15
N ARG A 277 5.74 -29.28 26.47
CA ARG A 277 6.45 -30.18 27.41
C ARG A 277 5.74 -31.51 27.65
N ALA A 278 4.44 -31.56 27.39
CA ALA A 278 3.62 -32.76 27.60
C ALA A 278 3.48 -33.62 26.33
N ASP A 279 3.79 -33.07 25.16
CA ASP A 279 3.92 -33.74 23.85
C ASP A 279 5.22 -34.57 23.78
#